data_AF-A0A497SN58-F1
#
_entry.id   AF-A0A497SN58-F1
#
_cell.length_a   1.000
_cell.length_b   1.000
_cell.length_c   1.000
_cell.angle_alpha   90.00
_cell.angle_beta   90.00
_cell.angle_gamma   90.00
#
_symmetry.space_group_name_H-M   'P 1'
#
loop_
_entity.id
_entity.type
_entity.pdbx_description
1 polymer ?
#
loop_
_entity_poly.entity_id
_entity_poly.type
_entity_poly.pdbx_seq_one_letter_code
_entity_poly.pdbx_strand_id
1 'polypeptide(L)'
;MDWCGFKEGNESIETMEKLIRGYSYEDKQHAIVTDEKVCSLLVRGIREAKTKIFNIVELLYELEKKEPVSRHLQTLKDELDIFSDEVKARYCSWKELDGKWLKNLVSHDMKLVMGLKDLNEQLQKMYERVLNDRSLVSESDAHEKKLWQFIDKHLPEIAENVDDLVVLFKEREGLCNLKPLSLDKTYEMLQDKIDTEV
;
A
#
# COMPACT_ATOMS: atom_id res chain seq x y z
N MET A 1 5.34 28.07 -7.24
CA MET A 1 6.63 27.49 -6.79
C MET A 1 7.23 26.73 -7.97
N ASP A 2 8.54 26.81 -8.20
CA ASP A 2 9.20 26.03 -9.26
C ASP A 2 9.49 24.61 -8.76
N TRP A 3 8.95 23.61 -9.45
CA TRP A 3 9.12 22.18 -9.13
C TRP A 3 10.58 21.73 -9.29
N CYS A 4 11.31 22.28 -10.26
CA CYS A 4 12.73 22.00 -10.46
C CYS A 4 13.55 22.47 -9.25
N GLY A 5 13.32 23.70 -8.78
CA GLY A 5 13.95 24.21 -7.55
C GLY A 5 13.54 23.48 -6.26
N PHE A 6 12.36 22.85 -6.23
CA PHE A 6 11.92 22.03 -5.10
C PHE A 6 12.55 20.63 -5.08
N LYS A 7 12.94 20.11 -6.25
CA LYS A 7 13.60 18.81 -6.41
C LYS A 7 15.04 18.79 -5.92
N GLU A 8 15.77 19.88 -6.14
CA GLU A 8 17.20 19.93 -5.83
C GLU A 8 17.45 19.62 -4.34
N GLY A 9 18.10 18.48 -4.09
CA GLY A 9 18.47 18.02 -2.74
C GLY A 9 17.35 17.35 -1.94
N ASN A 10 16.21 17.00 -2.55
CA ASN A 10 15.12 16.30 -1.89
C ASN A 10 15.17 14.78 -2.16
N GLU A 11 15.90 14.05 -1.31
CA GLU A 11 16.10 12.59 -1.39
C GLU A 11 14.78 11.78 -1.50
N SER A 12 13.69 12.28 -0.90
CA SER A 12 12.38 11.65 -0.99
C SER A 12 11.84 11.68 -2.42
N ILE A 13 12.03 12.77 -3.16
CA ILE A 13 11.56 12.88 -4.56
C ILE A 13 12.40 11.98 -5.47
N GLU A 14 13.73 11.99 -5.31
CA GLU A 14 14.61 11.12 -6.10
C GLU A 14 14.26 9.63 -5.91
N THR A 15 13.91 9.25 -4.68
CA THR A 15 13.45 7.89 -4.37
C THR A 15 12.09 7.62 -5.02
N MET A 16 11.15 8.55 -4.91
CA MET A 16 9.82 8.41 -5.51
C MET A 16 9.88 8.35 -7.04
N GLU A 17 10.77 9.08 -7.70
CA GLU A 17 10.95 9.01 -9.16
C GLU A 17 11.51 7.66 -9.64
N LYS A 18 12.32 6.99 -8.81
CA LYS A 18 12.79 5.62 -9.09
C LYS A 18 11.66 4.59 -8.95
N LEU A 19 10.71 4.82 -8.05
CA LEU A 19 9.60 3.91 -7.77
C LEU A 19 8.39 4.17 -8.69
N ILE A 20 8.14 5.43 -9.03
CA ILE A 20 7.02 5.91 -9.82
C ILE A 20 7.57 6.77 -10.97
N ARG A 21 7.62 6.18 -12.16
CA ARG A 21 8.10 6.89 -13.35
C ARG A 21 7.27 8.13 -13.63
N GLY A 22 7.92 9.29 -13.70
CA GLY A 22 7.27 10.58 -13.94
C GLY A 22 6.47 11.08 -12.73
N TYR A 23 6.94 10.79 -11.51
CA TYR A 23 6.43 11.38 -10.28
C TYR A 23 6.65 12.90 -10.32
N SER A 24 5.55 13.66 -10.45
CA SER A 24 5.58 15.11 -10.58
C SER A 24 4.31 15.79 -10.07
N TYR A 25 4.49 16.88 -9.32
CA TYR A 25 3.45 17.84 -8.97
C TYR A 25 3.83 19.23 -9.50
N GLU A 26 4.35 19.31 -10.73
CA GLU A 26 4.67 20.60 -11.36
C GLU A 26 3.43 21.37 -11.81
N ASP A 27 2.41 20.65 -12.28
CA ASP A 27 1.13 21.19 -12.70
C ASP A 27 -0.01 20.22 -12.40
N LYS A 28 -1.23 20.69 -12.65
CA LYS A 28 -2.46 19.95 -12.41
C LYS A 28 -2.50 18.59 -13.12
N GLN A 29 -2.04 18.51 -14.36
CA GLN A 29 -2.09 17.28 -15.14
C GLN A 29 -1.09 16.26 -14.58
N HIS A 30 0.13 16.70 -14.29
CA HIS A 30 1.16 15.87 -13.66
C HIS A 30 0.73 15.34 -12.29
N ALA A 31 0.06 16.17 -11.50
CA ALA A 31 -0.44 15.77 -10.18
C ALA A 31 -1.52 14.71 -10.24
N ILE A 32 -2.48 14.84 -11.16
CA ILE A 32 -3.51 13.81 -11.38
C ILE A 32 -2.85 12.49 -11.75
N VAL A 33 -1.90 12.52 -12.70
CA VAL A 33 -1.19 11.32 -13.15
C VAL A 33 -0.34 10.73 -12.02
N THR A 34 0.27 11.56 -11.19
CA THR A 34 1.06 11.11 -10.04
C THR A 34 0.18 10.44 -8.98
N ASP A 35 -0.96 11.04 -8.64
CA ASP A 35 -1.94 10.45 -7.72
C ASP A 35 -2.46 9.11 -8.24
N GLU A 36 -2.82 9.02 -9.52
CA GLU A 36 -3.25 7.77 -10.16
C GLU A 36 -2.19 6.67 -10.02
N LYS A 37 -0.92 7.01 -10.25
CA LYS A 37 0.18 6.04 -10.14
C LYS A 37 0.46 5.64 -8.70
N VAL A 38 0.41 6.58 -7.75
CA VAL A 38 0.56 6.27 -6.31
C VAL A 38 -0.55 5.32 -5.88
N CYS A 39 -1.82 5.65 -6.15
CA CYS A 39 -2.95 4.77 -5.83
C CYS A 39 -2.83 3.41 -6.52
N SER A 40 -2.45 3.37 -7.80
CA SER A 40 -2.26 2.11 -8.51
C SER A 40 -1.14 1.25 -7.91
N LEU A 41 -0.05 1.85 -7.45
CA LEU A 41 1.04 1.15 -6.76
C LEU A 41 0.54 0.58 -5.44
N LEU A 42 -0.19 1.39 -4.66
CA LEU A 42 -0.77 0.97 -3.38
C LEU A 42 -1.72 -0.22 -3.55
N VAL A 43 -2.69 -0.12 -4.47
CA VAL A 43 -3.63 -1.23 -4.76
C VAL A 43 -2.89 -2.50 -5.17
N ARG A 44 -1.84 -2.40 -5.99
CA ARG A 44 -1.04 -3.56 -6.39
C ARG A 44 -0.34 -4.19 -5.18
N GLY A 45 0.35 -3.40 -4.36
CA GLY A 45 1.05 -3.95 -3.19
C GLY A 45 0.10 -4.50 -2.12
N ILE A 46 -1.11 -3.94 -1.97
CA ILE A 46 -2.16 -4.48 -1.08
C ILE A 46 -2.64 -5.85 -1.62
N ARG A 47 -2.85 -5.99 -2.93
CA ARG A 47 -3.19 -7.28 -3.55
C ARG A 47 -2.10 -8.33 -3.35
N GLU A 48 -0.84 -7.92 -3.46
CA GLU A 48 0.31 -8.79 -3.19
C GLU A 48 0.34 -9.24 -1.72
N ALA A 49 0.09 -8.32 -0.78
CA ALA A 49 0.02 -8.64 0.65
C ALA A 49 -1.12 -9.63 0.95
N LYS A 50 -2.32 -9.38 0.41
CA LYS A 50 -3.47 -10.30 0.53
C LYS A 50 -3.18 -11.70 -0.01
N THR A 51 -2.52 -11.78 -1.17
CA THR A 51 -2.14 -13.06 -1.77
C THR A 51 -1.19 -13.84 -0.85
N LYS A 52 -0.22 -13.16 -0.22
CA LYS A 52 0.68 -13.80 0.76
C LYS A 52 -0.06 -14.28 2.00
N ILE A 53 -0.98 -13.47 2.55
CA ILE A 53 -1.81 -13.87 3.70
C ILE A 53 -2.62 -15.12 3.37
N PHE A 54 -3.28 -15.13 2.21
CA PHE A 54 -4.04 -16.29 1.74
C PHE A 54 -3.16 -17.54 1.66
N ASN A 55 -1.99 -17.45 1.03
CA ASN A 55 -1.06 -18.57 0.93
C ASN A 55 -0.58 -19.06 2.31
N ILE A 56 -0.33 -18.15 3.26
CA ILE A 56 0.04 -18.50 4.65
C ILE A 56 -1.10 -19.30 5.30
N VAL A 57 -2.34 -18.81 5.18
CA VAL A 57 -3.52 -19.47 5.75
C VAL A 57 -3.73 -20.86 5.14
N GLU A 58 -3.63 -21.00 3.81
CA GLU A 58 -3.73 -22.29 3.13
C GLU A 58 -2.67 -23.27 3.63
N LEU A 59 -1.40 -22.84 3.72
CA LEU A 59 -0.32 -23.69 4.22
C LEU A 59 -0.56 -24.11 5.67
N LEU A 60 -1.03 -23.22 6.55
CA LEU A 60 -1.35 -23.57 7.94
C LEU A 60 -2.50 -24.59 8.02
N TYR A 61 -3.50 -24.48 7.15
CA TYR A 61 -4.58 -25.47 7.05
C TYR A 61 -4.07 -26.84 6.58
N GLU A 62 -3.20 -26.88 5.57
CA GLU A 62 -2.56 -28.12 5.11
C GLU A 62 -1.74 -28.80 6.20
N LEU A 63 -1.17 -28.02 7.13
CA LEU A 63 -0.41 -28.51 8.28
C LEU A 63 -1.28 -28.92 9.48
N GLU A 64 -2.62 -28.91 9.33
CA GLU A 64 -3.60 -29.17 10.38
C GLU A 64 -3.49 -28.24 11.61
N LYS A 65 -2.98 -27.01 11.41
CA LYS A 65 -2.69 -26.01 12.45
C LYS A 65 -3.83 -24.98 12.57
N LYS A 66 -4.95 -25.33 13.22
CA LYS A 66 -6.25 -24.77 12.81
C LYS A 66 -6.85 -23.50 13.46
N GLU A 67 -6.62 -23.08 14.70
CA GLU A 67 -7.72 -22.28 15.33
C GLU A 67 -7.48 -20.80 15.73
N PRO A 68 -6.38 -20.33 16.34
CA PRO A 68 -6.29 -18.92 16.73
C PRO A 68 -5.78 -18.00 15.61
N VAL A 69 -4.71 -18.42 14.94
CA VAL A 69 -3.96 -17.58 13.99
C VAL A 69 -4.68 -17.42 12.65
N SER A 70 -5.38 -18.47 12.20
CA SER A 70 -6.16 -18.39 10.96
C SER A 70 -7.20 -17.27 11.02
N ARG A 71 -7.83 -17.06 12.18
CA ARG A 71 -8.81 -15.98 12.36
C ARG A 71 -8.18 -14.59 12.29
N HIS A 72 -7.05 -14.37 12.96
CA HIS A 72 -6.35 -13.08 12.91
C HIS A 72 -5.84 -12.77 11.49
N LEU A 73 -5.30 -13.75 10.79
CA LEU A 73 -4.90 -13.60 9.38
C LEU A 73 -6.11 -13.34 8.47
N GLN A 74 -7.26 -13.97 8.74
CA GLN A 74 -8.50 -13.69 8.03
C GLN A 74 -8.95 -12.24 8.25
N THR A 75 -8.95 -11.78 9.51
CA THR A 75 -9.29 -10.39 9.86
C THR A 75 -8.38 -9.40 9.14
N LEU A 76 -7.06 -9.63 9.17
CA LEU A 76 -6.09 -8.78 8.49
C LEU A 76 -6.32 -8.75 6.97
N LYS A 77 -6.67 -9.90 6.37
CA LYS A 77 -7.04 -9.96 4.96
C LYS A 77 -8.28 -9.11 4.67
N ASP A 78 -9.29 -9.16 5.53
CA ASP A 78 -10.54 -8.42 5.37
C ASP A 78 -10.34 -6.91 5.60
N GLU A 79 -9.45 -6.51 6.51
CA GLU A 79 -9.00 -5.12 6.69
C GLU A 79 -8.29 -4.59 5.43
N LEU A 80 -7.41 -5.40 4.84
CA LEU A 80 -6.76 -5.07 3.56
C LEU A 80 -7.75 -5.04 2.38
N ASP A 81 -8.82 -5.84 2.42
CA ASP A 81 -9.92 -5.74 1.45
C ASP A 81 -10.62 -4.38 1.55
N ILE A 82 -11.02 -3.99 2.76
CA ILE A 82 -11.65 -2.69 3.03
C ILE A 82 -10.71 -1.55 2.59
N PHE A 83 -9.45 -1.62 2.99
CA PHE A 83 -8.48 -0.59 2.63
C PHE A 83 -8.26 -0.51 1.11
N SER A 84 -8.17 -1.65 0.42
CA SER A 84 -8.05 -1.68 -1.04
C SER A 84 -9.25 -1.02 -1.74
N ASP A 85 -10.45 -1.13 -1.18
CA ASP A 85 -11.66 -0.50 -1.71
C ASP A 85 -11.69 1.01 -1.45
N GLU A 86 -11.03 1.48 -0.38
CA GLU A 86 -10.88 2.90 -0.07
C GLU A 86 -9.86 3.59 -0.99
N VAL A 87 -8.77 2.88 -1.37
CA VAL A 87 -7.73 3.35 -2.30
C VAL A 87 -8.27 3.38 -3.74
N LYS A 88 -9.09 4.38 -4.03
CA LYS A 88 -9.55 4.71 -5.40
C LYS A 88 -8.80 5.92 -5.93
N ALA A 89 -8.65 6.00 -7.25
CA ALA A 89 -8.24 7.24 -7.90
C ALA A 89 -9.28 8.32 -7.57
N ARG A 90 -8.83 9.44 -7.02
CA ARG A 90 -9.68 10.57 -6.62
C ARG A 90 -9.08 11.86 -7.14
N TYR A 91 -9.94 12.86 -7.36
CA TYR A 91 -9.51 14.11 -7.96
C TYR A 91 -8.93 15.05 -6.90
N CYS A 92 -7.67 15.43 -7.05
CA CYS A 92 -7.02 16.47 -6.26
C CYS A 92 -7.59 17.84 -6.64
N SER A 93 -8.08 18.60 -5.65
CA SER A 93 -8.38 20.01 -5.88
C SER A 93 -7.04 20.75 -5.95
N TRP A 94 -6.48 20.87 -7.16
CA TRP A 94 -5.28 21.66 -7.41
C TRP A 94 -5.53 23.11 -6.99
N LYS A 95 -5.15 23.46 -5.76
CA LYS A 95 -5.05 24.85 -5.28
C LYS A 95 -3.60 25.29 -5.46
N GLU A 96 -3.35 26.60 -5.39
CA GLU A 96 -2.00 27.13 -5.38
C GLU A 96 -1.20 26.48 -4.24
N LEU A 97 -0.32 25.54 -4.60
CA LEU A 97 0.42 24.71 -3.66
C LEU A 97 1.55 25.52 -3.04
N ASP A 98 1.53 25.69 -1.71
CA ASP A 98 2.71 26.17 -1.00
C ASP A 98 3.74 25.03 -0.82
N GLY A 99 5.02 25.38 -0.65
CA GLY A 99 6.09 24.38 -0.57
C GLY A 99 6.06 23.51 0.68
N LYS A 100 5.44 23.98 1.75
CA LYS A 100 5.32 23.22 3.00
C LYS A 100 4.31 22.09 2.81
N TRP A 101 3.18 22.39 2.18
CA TRP A 101 2.18 21.42 1.78
C TRP A 101 2.79 20.35 0.87
N LEU A 102 3.54 20.78 -0.16
CA LEU A 102 4.13 19.86 -1.13
C LEU A 102 5.15 18.91 -0.49
N LYS A 103 5.97 19.43 0.42
CA LYS A 103 6.90 18.63 1.22
C LYS A 103 6.18 17.61 2.08
N ASN A 104 5.07 17.99 2.70
CA ASN A 104 4.27 17.07 3.49
C ASN A 104 3.66 15.97 2.61
N LEU A 105 3.10 16.30 1.45
CA LEU A 105 2.52 15.31 0.54
C LEU A 105 3.56 14.30 0.06
N VAL A 106 4.71 14.76 -0.43
CA VAL A 106 5.81 13.88 -0.88
C VAL A 106 6.30 12.98 0.27
N SER A 107 6.38 13.52 1.49
CA SER A 107 6.77 12.73 2.66
C SER A 107 5.74 11.64 2.98
N HIS A 108 4.44 11.92 2.85
CA HIS A 108 3.39 10.91 3.05
C HIS A 108 3.41 9.85 1.94
N ASP A 109 3.56 10.26 0.68
CA ASP A 109 3.72 9.34 -0.45
C ASP A 109 4.87 8.36 -0.21
N MET A 110 6.03 8.88 0.21
CA MET A 110 7.20 8.06 0.50
C MET A 110 6.94 7.08 1.65
N LYS A 111 6.36 7.55 2.77
CA LYS A 111 6.03 6.69 3.91
C LYS A 111 5.04 5.58 3.54
N LEU A 112 4.02 5.90 2.74
CA LEU A 112 3.04 4.94 2.26
C LEU A 112 3.68 3.86 1.40
N VAL A 113 4.49 4.25 0.41
CA VAL A 113 5.15 3.30 -0.50
C VAL A 113 6.16 2.42 0.25
N MET A 114 6.93 3.01 1.16
CA MET A 114 7.90 2.26 1.97
C MET A 114 7.22 1.33 2.97
N GLY A 115 6.20 1.80 3.70
CA GLY A 115 5.44 0.96 4.64
C GLY A 115 4.76 -0.22 3.94
N LEU A 116 4.25 -0.02 2.73
CA LEU A 116 3.67 -1.11 1.95
C LEU A 116 4.71 -2.14 1.49
N LYS A 117 5.92 -1.68 1.17
CA LYS A 117 7.05 -2.55 0.86
C LYS A 117 7.44 -3.37 2.09
N ASP A 118 7.57 -2.73 3.25
CA ASP A 118 7.92 -3.37 4.51
C ASP A 118 6.88 -4.42 4.92
N LEU A 119 5.58 -4.10 4.81
CA LEU A 119 4.48 -5.05 5.00
C LEU A 119 4.64 -6.29 4.11
N ASN A 120 4.90 -6.09 2.82
CA ASN A 120 5.08 -7.19 1.88
C ASN A 120 6.31 -8.05 2.22
N GLU A 121 7.41 -7.45 2.67
CA GLU A 121 8.61 -8.16 3.11
C GLU A 121 8.37 -8.97 4.39
N GLN A 122 7.62 -8.42 5.37
CA GLN A 122 7.24 -9.14 6.59
C GLN A 122 6.36 -10.35 6.28
N LEU A 123 5.34 -10.17 5.44
CA LEU A 123 4.47 -11.26 5.00
C LEU A 123 5.24 -12.31 4.20
N GLN A 124 6.20 -11.91 3.36
CA GLN A 124 7.05 -12.83 2.62
C GLN A 124 7.91 -13.68 3.57
N LYS A 125 8.53 -13.07 4.58
CA LYS A 125 9.30 -13.79 5.62
C LYS A 125 8.44 -14.79 6.38
N MET A 126 7.19 -14.41 6.71
CA MET A 126 6.25 -15.32 7.37
C MET A 126 5.87 -16.49 6.47
N TYR A 127 5.58 -16.23 5.19
CA TYR A 127 5.29 -17.26 4.20
C TYR A 127 6.45 -18.26 4.05
N GLU A 128 7.68 -17.76 3.87
CA GLU A 128 8.87 -18.60 3.76
C GLU A 128 9.10 -19.44 5.03
N ARG A 129 8.82 -18.88 6.20
CA ARG A 129 8.93 -19.61 7.47
C ARG A 129 7.95 -20.78 7.53
N VAL A 130 6.68 -20.54 7.21
CA VAL A 130 5.63 -21.58 7.19
C VAL A 130 5.94 -22.65 6.14
N LEU A 131 6.39 -22.25 4.96
CA LEU A 131 6.77 -23.17 3.88
C LEU A 131 7.94 -24.07 4.26
N ASN A 132 8.96 -23.52 4.92
CA ASN A 132 10.10 -24.30 5.38
C ASN A 132 9.71 -25.30 6.47
N ASP A 133 8.79 -24.94 7.37
CA ASP A 133 8.31 -25.88 8.38
C ASP A 133 7.42 -26.99 7.77
N ARG A 134 6.73 -26.75 6.63
CA ARG A 134 6.06 -27.83 5.85
C ARG A 134 7.04 -28.91 5.38
N SER A 135 8.28 -28.56 5.10
CA SER A 135 9.30 -29.53 4.67
C SER A 135 9.82 -30.43 5.81
N LEU A 136 9.52 -30.07 7.07
CA LEU A 136 10.02 -30.72 8.29
C LEU A 136 8.92 -31.49 9.07
N VAL A 137 7.72 -31.65 8.50
CA VAL A 137 6.52 -32.24 9.12
C VAL A 137 6.70 -33.71 9.57
N SER A 138 7.86 -34.31 9.37
CA SER A 138 8.18 -35.61 9.96
C SER A 138 8.70 -35.58 11.41
N GLU A 139 9.10 -34.44 12.00
CA GLU A 139 9.89 -34.47 13.24
C GLU A 139 9.59 -33.37 14.30
N SER A 140 8.86 -33.76 15.37
CA SER A 140 8.87 -33.18 16.74
C SER A 140 8.06 -31.90 17.06
N ASP A 141 7.31 -31.96 18.18
CA ASP A 141 6.56 -30.88 18.86
C ASP A 141 7.37 -29.58 19.07
N ALA A 142 8.70 -29.66 19.10
CA ALA A 142 9.56 -28.50 19.31
C ALA A 142 9.63 -27.55 18.08
N HIS A 143 9.51 -28.07 16.86
CA HIS A 143 9.49 -27.26 15.64
C HIS A 143 8.18 -26.48 15.52
N GLU A 144 7.07 -27.17 15.79
CA GLU A 144 5.74 -26.57 15.86
C GLU A 144 5.70 -25.40 16.85
N LYS A 145 6.22 -25.60 18.07
CA LYS A 145 6.25 -24.54 19.08
C LYS A 145 7.02 -23.30 18.61
N LYS A 146 8.12 -23.49 17.86
CA LYS A 146 8.91 -22.37 17.31
C LYS A 146 8.18 -21.64 16.20
N LEU A 147 7.45 -22.35 15.33
CA LEU A 147 6.62 -21.73 14.30
C LEU A 147 5.57 -20.82 14.94
N TRP A 148 4.86 -21.33 15.95
CA TRP A 148 3.83 -20.56 16.63
C TRP A 148 4.39 -19.33 17.34
N GLN A 149 5.49 -19.48 18.08
CA GLN A 149 6.17 -18.34 18.71
C GLN A 149 6.62 -17.28 17.69
N PHE A 150 7.04 -17.72 16.49
CA PHE A 150 7.37 -16.79 15.42
C PHE A 150 6.12 -16.04 14.94
N ILE A 151 5.03 -16.74 14.65
CA ILE A 151 3.81 -16.10 14.14
C ILE A 151 3.21 -15.15 15.18
N ASP A 152 3.07 -15.59 16.44
CA ASP A 152 2.51 -14.78 17.53
C ASP A 152 3.31 -13.51 17.79
N LYS A 153 4.63 -13.55 17.53
CA LYS A 153 5.50 -12.39 17.67
C LYS A 153 5.30 -11.37 16.54
N HIS A 154 5.16 -11.82 15.29
CA HIS A 154 5.22 -10.92 14.12
C HIS A 154 3.83 -10.50 13.64
N LEU A 155 2.78 -11.25 13.95
CA LEU A 155 1.43 -10.92 13.52
C LEU A 155 0.92 -9.57 14.07
N PRO A 156 1.18 -9.19 15.35
CA PRO A 156 0.82 -7.87 15.85
C PRO A 156 1.53 -6.74 15.11
N GLU A 157 2.83 -6.90 14.81
CA GLU A 157 3.61 -5.90 14.06
C GLU A 157 3.06 -5.71 12.63
N ILE A 158 2.60 -6.80 11.99
CA ILE A 158 1.97 -6.75 10.67
C ILE A 158 0.62 -6.02 10.73
N ALA A 159 -0.19 -6.26 11.78
CA ALA A 159 -1.47 -5.59 11.95
C ALA A 159 -1.28 -4.08 12.20
N GLU A 160 -0.36 -3.70 13.08
CA GLU A 160 0.00 -2.31 13.34
C GLU A 160 0.47 -1.60 12.05
N ASN A 161 1.27 -2.27 11.23
CA ASN A 161 1.69 -1.74 9.93
C ASN A 161 0.51 -1.51 8.96
N VAL A 162 -0.53 -2.36 8.98
CA VAL A 162 -1.73 -2.14 8.17
C VAL A 162 -2.51 -0.92 8.68
N ASP A 163 -2.68 -0.79 9.99
CA ASP A 163 -3.35 0.36 10.61
C ASP A 163 -2.61 1.67 10.27
N ASP A 164 -1.29 1.70 10.39
CA ASP A 164 -0.45 2.84 10.06
C ASP A 164 -0.59 3.25 8.58
N LEU A 165 -0.65 2.27 7.67
CA LEU A 165 -0.87 2.53 6.24
C LEU A 165 -2.25 3.16 5.99
N VAL A 166 -3.29 2.69 6.68
CA VAL A 166 -4.64 3.25 6.58
C VAL A 166 -4.65 4.70 7.09
N VAL A 167 -4.02 4.96 8.24
CA VAL A 167 -3.92 6.31 8.82
C VAL A 167 -3.17 7.24 7.88
N LEU A 168 -1.98 6.85 7.42
CA LEU A 168 -1.17 7.64 6.49
C LEU A 168 -1.92 7.94 5.18
N PHE A 169 -2.71 6.98 4.69
CA PHE A 169 -3.50 7.19 3.49
C PHE A 169 -4.61 8.21 3.74
N LYS A 170 -5.33 8.12 4.87
CA LYS A 170 -6.37 9.09 5.24
C LYS A 170 -5.81 10.49 5.46
N GLU A 171 -4.64 10.61 6.06
CA GLU A 171 -3.93 11.90 6.21
C GLU A 171 -3.56 12.49 4.85
N ARG A 172 -3.04 11.66 3.94
CA ARG A 172 -2.77 12.04 2.55
C ARG A 172 -4.05 12.50 1.82
N GLU A 173 -5.16 11.79 2.00
CA GLU A 173 -6.45 12.20 1.41
C GLU A 173 -6.89 13.58 1.91
N GLY A 174 -6.72 13.85 3.21
CA GLY A 174 -6.97 15.15 3.81
C GLY A 174 -6.09 16.26 3.22
N LEU A 175 -4.80 15.99 3.01
CA LEU A 175 -3.87 16.94 2.38
C LEU A 175 -4.28 17.28 0.96
N CYS A 176 -4.70 16.29 0.17
CA CYS A 176 -5.10 16.47 -1.23
C CYS A 176 -6.54 16.96 -1.43
N ASN A 177 -7.33 17.12 -0.35
CA ASN A 177 -8.77 17.44 -0.41
C ASN A 177 -9.50 16.53 -1.42
N LEU A 178 -9.13 15.25 -1.46
CA LEU A 178 -9.58 14.31 -2.48
C LEU A 178 -11.09 14.13 -2.37
N LYS A 179 -11.81 14.60 -3.39
CA LYS A 179 -13.23 14.26 -3.55
C LYS A 179 -13.34 12.95 -4.32
N PRO A 180 -14.26 12.04 -3.94
CA PRO A 180 -14.63 10.91 -4.79
C PRO A 180 -14.95 11.41 -6.19
N LEU A 181 -14.35 10.82 -7.22
CA LEU A 181 -14.77 11.06 -8.59
C LEU A 181 -16.19 10.52 -8.74
N SER A 182 -17.16 11.40 -9.03
CA SER A 182 -18.45 10.94 -9.52
C SER A 182 -18.24 10.29 -10.89
N LEU A 183 -19.02 9.24 -11.18
CA LEU A 183 -19.02 8.60 -12.49
C LEU A 183 -19.15 9.63 -13.62
N ASP A 184 -20.01 10.63 -13.43
CA ASP A 184 -20.23 11.71 -14.39
C ASP A 184 -18.96 12.52 -14.69
N LYS A 185 -18.14 12.82 -13.67
CA LYS A 185 -16.85 13.52 -13.86
C LYS A 185 -15.81 12.64 -14.54
N THR A 186 -15.82 11.34 -14.25
CA THR A 186 -14.95 10.38 -14.97
C THR A 186 -15.32 10.32 -16.45
N TYR A 187 -16.62 10.38 -16.78
CA TYR A 187 -17.09 10.47 -18.16
C TYR A 187 -16.72 11.80 -18.82
N GLU A 188 -16.91 12.95 -18.17
CA GLU A 188 -16.50 14.26 -18.70
C GLU A 188 -15.00 14.33 -19.00
N MET A 189 -14.15 13.82 -18.09
CA MET A 189 -12.69 13.80 -18.30
C MET A 189 -12.24 12.86 -19.43
N LEU A 190 -12.99 11.78 -19.67
CA LEU A 190 -12.76 10.88 -20.80
C LEU A 190 -13.23 11.52 -22.11
N GLN A 191 -14.33 12.27 -22.08
CA GLN A 191 -14.85 13.02 -23.24
C GLN A 191 -13.88 14.13 -23.67
N ASP A 192 -13.38 14.92 -22.71
CA ASP A 192 -12.40 16.00 -22.97
C ASP A 192 -11.09 15.48 -23.60
N LYS A 193 -10.67 14.25 -23.27
CA LYS A 193 -9.52 13.58 -23.90
C LYS A 193 -9.80 13.14 -25.33
N ILE A 194 -11.02 12.68 -25.62
CA ILE A 194 -11.43 12.30 -26.97
C ILE A 194 -11.52 13.55 -27.85
N ASP A 195 -12.06 14.64 -27.32
CA ASP A 195 -12.27 15.89 -28.07
C ASP A 195 -10.99 16.70 -28.28
N THR A 196 -9.89 16.39 -27.56
CA THR A 196 -8.57 17.02 -27.77
C THR A 196 -7.63 16.22 -28.69
N GLU A 197 -8.00 15.00 -29.08
CA GLU A 197 -7.26 14.15 -30.02
C GLU A 197 -7.87 14.11 -31.44
N VAL A 198 -8.92 14.90 -31.70
CA VAL A 198 -9.58 15.09 -33.02
C VAL A 198 -9.30 16.48 -33.56
#